data_AF-A0A1E1WDF9-F1
#
_entry.id   AF-A0A1E1WDF9-F1
#
_cell.length_a   1.000
_cell.length_b   1.000
_cell.length_c   1.000
_cell.angle_alpha   90.00
_cell.angle_beta   90.00
_cell.angle_gamma   90.00
#
_symmetry.space_group_name_H-M   'P 1'
#
loop_
_entity.id
_entity.type
_entity.pdbx_description
1 polymer ?
#
loop_
_entity_poly.entity_id
_entity_poly.type
_entity_poly.pdbx_seq_one_letter_code
_entity_poly.pdbx_strand_id
1 'polypeptide(L)'
;RMEVVAGVINSLRDPPEPELPPPPPPTVDDAKAKLERARLRVSLNVAIEAQEEAVRDQNYELAAECKAKVADIQKKLEDLTVQSTPTAPPPPIPTIKEKISDSDTLNKCLTILNATMDTPQLKTVTPILRIIFNELEVEIFQNPDILENALETVALYGMLDKEFAKENKAFFFANLIDTTNESIVCTVLKCLVDLVCVHGPRVFEDEHDDTARSKRTTKDDDHDSDFAESIVSLSPDHNAVIEILLKIMDGTCAAYRLIIVEGLCRLLHLGHLESPSILSRLLLLWFNPATVEEDMLRQTIGVFFQTFPTTVDGAQEQIQKATLPTLRTLANAPSSSPLAEIDQEAVVRFIVSLTRVNHELTDSQGGMAMLLTNSLSRRPTAPE
;
A
#
# COMPACT_ATOMS: atom_id res chain seq x y z
N ARG A 1 2.44 6.23 -20.18
CA ARG A 1 2.49 4.96 -19.39
C ARG A 1 1.30 4.88 -18.44
N MET A 2 1.15 5.81 -17.49
CA MET A 2 -0.04 5.85 -16.61
C MET A 2 -1.36 5.93 -17.38
N GLU A 3 -1.42 6.65 -18.50
CA GLU A 3 -2.61 6.69 -19.38
C GLU A 3 -2.98 5.31 -19.96
N VAL A 4 -1.98 4.50 -20.32
CA VAL A 4 -2.20 3.14 -20.83
C VAL A 4 -2.74 2.25 -19.72
N VAL A 5 -2.19 2.37 -18.51
CA VAL A 5 -2.63 1.63 -17.34
C VAL A 5 -4.07 2.01 -16.96
N ALA A 6 -4.39 3.31 -16.95
CA ALA A 6 -5.75 3.79 -16.76
C ALA A 6 -6.71 3.19 -17.80
N GLY A 7 -6.28 3.14 -19.07
CA GLY A 7 -7.05 2.50 -20.15
C GLY A 7 -7.30 1.03 -19.89
N VAL A 8 -6.27 0.27 -19.51
CA VAL A 8 -6.39 -1.17 -19.21
C VAL A 8 -7.31 -1.42 -18.02
N ILE A 9 -7.17 -0.67 -16.93
CA ILE A 9 -8.04 -0.82 -15.74
C ILE A 9 -9.49 -0.52 -16.10
N ASN A 10 -9.74 0.54 -16.88
CA ASN A 10 -11.10 0.85 -17.32
C ASN A 10 -11.68 -0.24 -18.24
N SER A 11 -10.90 -0.73 -19.22
CA SER A 11 -11.35 -1.81 -20.11
C SER A 11 -11.65 -3.11 -19.37
N LEU A 12 -10.96 -3.40 -18.26
CA LEU A 12 -11.26 -4.57 -17.42
C LEU A 12 -12.57 -4.39 -16.62
N ARG A 13 -12.89 -3.15 -16.26
CA ARG A 13 -14.11 -2.80 -15.51
C ARG A 13 -15.31 -2.48 -16.40
N ASP A 14 -15.10 -2.35 -17.71
CA ASP A 14 -16.17 -2.09 -18.66
C ASP A 14 -17.06 -3.34 -18.81
N PRO A 15 -18.39 -3.22 -18.61
CA PRO A 15 -19.30 -4.34 -18.73
C PRO A 15 -19.32 -4.88 -20.17
N PRO A 16 -19.44 -6.20 -20.35
CA PRO A 16 -19.45 -6.81 -21.68
C PRO A 16 -20.54 -6.16 -22.56
N GLU A 17 -20.21 -5.89 -23.81
CA GLU A 17 -21.18 -5.36 -24.76
C GLU A 17 -22.38 -6.33 -24.84
N PRO A 18 -23.62 -5.83 -24.71
CA PRO A 18 -24.79 -6.69 -24.87
C PRO A 18 -24.74 -7.29 -26.28
N GLU A 19 -24.78 -8.62 -26.38
CA GLU A 19 -24.94 -9.32 -27.64
C GLU A 19 -26.22 -8.79 -28.31
N LEU A 20 -26.05 -7.90 -29.28
CA LEU A 20 -27.16 -7.47 -30.12
C LEU A 20 -27.64 -8.72 -30.86
N PRO A 21 -28.94 -9.08 -30.76
CA PRO A 21 -29.45 -10.22 -31.50
C PRO A 21 -29.15 -10.02 -33.00
N PRO A 22 -28.79 -11.10 -33.72
CA PRO A 22 -28.41 -11.01 -35.12
C PRO A 22 -29.52 -10.26 -35.87
N PRO A 23 -29.17 -9.26 -36.71
CA PRO A 23 -30.16 -8.50 -37.44
C PRO A 23 -31.04 -9.50 -38.22
N PRO A 24 -32.38 -9.43 -38.07
CA PRO A 24 -33.25 -10.37 -38.74
C PRO A 24 -32.99 -10.30 -40.25
N PRO A 25 -32.97 -11.45 -40.95
CA PRO A 25 -32.66 -11.49 -42.37
C PRO A 25 -33.64 -10.58 -43.11
N PRO A 26 -33.16 -9.73 -44.04
CA PRO A 26 -34.02 -8.81 -44.76
C PRO A 26 -35.00 -9.61 -45.60
N THR A 27 -36.28 -9.56 -45.25
CA THR A 27 -37.35 -10.12 -46.09
C THR A 27 -37.53 -9.21 -47.31
N VAL A 28 -37.82 -9.81 -48.47
CA VAL A 28 -37.95 -9.10 -49.76
C VAL A 28 -39.07 -8.04 -49.74
N ASP A 29 -39.99 -8.12 -48.77
CA ASP A 29 -41.06 -7.14 -48.53
C ASP A 29 -40.56 -5.82 -47.91
N ASP A 30 -39.46 -5.84 -47.15
CA ASP A 30 -38.91 -4.62 -46.52
C ASP A 30 -38.34 -3.63 -47.55
N ALA A 31 -37.78 -4.13 -48.66
CA ALA A 31 -37.23 -3.27 -49.71
C ALA A 31 -38.34 -2.55 -50.48
N LYS A 32 -39.47 -3.23 -50.73
CA LYS A 32 -40.66 -2.61 -51.36
C LYS A 32 -41.34 -1.62 -50.43
N ALA A 33 -41.49 -1.96 -49.14
CA ALA A 33 -42.05 -1.05 -48.14
C ALA A 33 -41.17 0.19 -47.93
N LYS A 34 -39.82 0.04 -47.93
CA LYS A 34 -38.87 1.16 -47.88
C LYS A 34 -38.94 2.04 -49.13
N LEU A 35 -39.07 1.45 -50.32
CA LEU A 35 -39.21 2.20 -51.58
C LEU A 35 -40.51 3.01 -51.62
N GLU A 36 -41.64 2.41 -51.24
CA GLU A 36 -42.95 3.10 -51.18
C GLU A 36 -42.94 4.21 -50.11
N ARG A 37 -42.31 3.97 -48.95
CA ARG A 37 -42.14 5.01 -47.92
C ARG A 37 -41.26 6.16 -48.40
N ALA A 38 -40.18 5.88 -49.12
CA ALA A 38 -39.32 6.91 -49.70
C ALA A 38 -40.09 7.72 -50.77
N ARG A 39 -40.87 7.04 -51.62
CA ARG A 39 -41.72 7.68 -52.64
C ARG A 39 -42.78 8.60 -52.02
N LEU A 40 -43.45 8.16 -50.97
CA LEU A 40 -44.44 8.97 -50.25
C LEU A 40 -43.81 10.17 -49.52
N ARG A 41 -42.60 10.03 -48.96
CA ARG A 41 -41.85 11.16 -48.37
C ARG A 41 -41.45 12.21 -49.41
N VAL A 42 -41.01 11.78 -50.58
CA VAL A 42 -40.72 12.70 -51.70
C VAL A 42 -42.01 13.42 -52.13
N SER A 43 -43.11 12.68 -52.29
CA SER A 43 -44.41 13.28 -52.64
C SER A 43 -44.96 14.22 -51.57
N LEU A 44 -44.68 13.97 -50.29
CA LEU A 44 -45.04 14.85 -49.19
C LEU A 44 -44.29 16.17 -49.27
N ASN A 45 -42.97 16.12 -49.50
CA ASN A 45 -42.15 17.34 -49.62
C ASN A 45 -42.59 18.20 -50.82
N VAL A 46 -42.90 17.57 -51.96
CA VAL A 46 -43.44 18.27 -53.13
C VAL A 46 -44.79 18.92 -52.84
N ALA A 47 -45.68 18.24 -52.10
CA ALA A 47 -46.98 18.79 -51.74
C ALA A 47 -46.88 19.94 -50.72
N ILE A 48 -45.92 19.89 -49.80
CA ILE A 48 -45.62 20.97 -48.85
C ILE A 48 -45.05 22.19 -49.59
N GLU A 49 -44.09 21.97 -50.50
CA GLU A 49 -43.51 23.06 -51.29
C GLU A 49 -44.56 23.75 -52.19
N ALA A 50 -45.44 22.97 -52.83
CA ALA A 50 -46.56 23.50 -53.59
C ALA A 50 -47.59 24.24 -52.72
N GLN A 51 -47.78 23.81 -51.47
CA GLN A 51 -48.60 24.54 -50.50
C GLN A 51 -47.96 25.88 -50.12
N GLU A 52 -46.66 25.89 -49.83
CA GLU A 52 -45.91 27.11 -49.49
C GLU A 52 -45.90 28.10 -50.65
N GLU A 53 -45.78 27.62 -51.90
CA GLU A 53 -45.89 28.43 -53.10
C GLU A 53 -47.29 29.04 -53.28
N ALA A 54 -48.35 28.25 -53.12
CA ALA A 54 -49.72 28.76 -53.19
C ALA A 54 -50.03 29.79 -52.09
N VAL A 55 -49.42 29.66 -50.91
CA VAL A 55 -49.51 30.65 -49.82
C VAL A 55 -48.73 31.93 -50.15
N ARG A 56 -47.53 31.82 -50.76
CA ARG A 56 -46.77 32.98 -51.25
C ARG A 56 -47.55 33.78 -52.29
N ASP A 57 -48.25 33.09 -53.19
CA ASP A 57 -49.04 33.69 -54.27
C ASP A 57 -50.45 34.13 -53.84
N GLN A 58 -50.76 34.06 -52.54
CA GLN A 58 -52.08 34.40 -51.95
C GLN A 58 -53.26 33.62 -52.57
N ASN A 59 -53.00 32.45 -53.14
CA ASN A 59 -54.00 31.58 -53.72
C ASN A 59 -54.52 30.58 -52.67
N TYR A 60 -55.42 31.06 -51.81
CA TYR A 60 -55.89 30.33 -50.64
C TYR A 60 -56.76 29.10 -50.97
N GLU A 61 -57.38 29.06 -52.14
CA GLU A 61 -58.15 27.88 -52.60
C GLU A 61 -57.22 26.71 -52.94
N LEU A 62 -56.16 26.96 -53.71
CA LEU A 62 -55.13 25.97 -54.02
C LEU A 62 -54.32 25.56 -52.77
N ALA A 63 -54.05 26.50 -51.87
CA ALA A 63 -53.38 26.20 -50.61
C ALA A 63 -54.20 25.25 -49.71
N ALA A 64 -55.53 25.38 -49.70
CA ALA A 64 -56.42 24.48 -48.97
C ALA A 64 -56.44 23.07 -49.58
N GLU A 65 -56.43 22.95 -50.91
CA GLU A 65 -56.35 21.66 -51.60
C GLU A 65 -55.00 20.96 -51.36
N CYS A 66 -53.88 21.69 -51.43
CA CYS A 66 -52.56 21.16 -51.12
C CYS A 66 -52.46 20.74 -49.65
N LYS A 67 -53.04 21.51 -48.72
CA LYS A 67 -53.10 21.14 -47.30
C LYS A 67 -53.87 19.83 -47.08
N ALA A 68 -54.97 19.60 -47.80
CA ALA A 68 -55.70 18.34 -47.76
C ALA A 68 -54.86 17.16 -48.30
N LYS A 69 -54.13 17.37 -49.40
CA LYS A 69 -53.21 16.36 -49.97
C LYS A 69 -52.06 16.03 -49.02
N VAL A 70 -51.49 17.03 -48.32
CA VAL A 70 -50.46 16.83 -47.29
C VAL A 70 -51.00 15.97 -46.15
N ALA A 71 -52.20 16.25 -45.66
CA ALA A 71 -52.83 15.47 -44.59
C ALA A 71 -53.11 14.01 -45.02
N ASP A 72 -53.58 13.80 -46.25
CA ASP A 72 -53.81 12.44 -46.79
C ASP A 72 -52.51 11.64 -46.96
N ILE A 73 -51.43 12.28 -47.42
CA ILE A 73 -50.12 11.63 -47.57
C ILE A 73 -49.51 11.32 -46.20
N GLN A 74 -49.68 12.21 -45.20
CA GLN A 74 -49.28 11.97 -43.82
C GLN A 74 -50.03 10.77 -43.22
N LYS A 75 -51.35 10.71 -43.40
CA LYS A 75 -52.16 9.58 -42.94
C LYS A 75 -51.73 8.26 -43.59
N LYS A 76 -51.46 8.25 -44.91
CA LYS A 76 -50.94 7.06 -45.60
C LYS A 76 -49.55 6.65 -45.10
N LEU A 77 -48.70 7.61 -44.72
CA LEU A 77 -47.39 7.33 -44.11
C LEU A 77 -47.53 6.75 -42.69
N GLU A 78 -48.51 7.18 -41.92
CA GLU A 78 -48.85 6.64 -40.61
C GLU A 78 -49.40 5.21 -40.72
N ASP A 79 -50.36 4.98 -41.63
CA ASP A 79 -50.94 3.65 -41.89
C ASP A 79 -49.87 2.64 -42.36
N LEU A 80 -48.93 3.06 -43.22
CA LEU A 80 -47.76 2.25 -43.63
C LEU A 80 -46.74 2.04 -42.50
N THR A 81 -46.70 2.92 -41.51
CA THR A 81 -45.81 2.77 -40.34
C THR A 81 -46.41 1.77 -39.34
N VAL A 82 -47.74 1.75 -39.18
CA VAL A 82 -48.46 0.83 -38.28
C VAL A 82 -48.48 -0.61 -38.82
N GLN A 83 -48.51 -0.80 -40.15
CA GLN A 83 -48.49 -2.13 -40.77
C GLN A 83 -47.11 -2.83 -40.77
N SER A 84 -46.01 -2.12 -40.51
CA SER A 84 -44.64 -2.66 -40.61
C SER A 84 -43.87 -2.77 -39.30
N THR A 85 -44.52 -2.59 -38.15
CA THR A 85 -43.86 -2.75 -36.84
C THR A 85 -44.27 -4.07 -36.18
N PRO A 86 -43.39 -5.09 -36.11
CA PRO A 86 -43.31 -5.87 -34.88
C PRO A 86 -42.84 -4.91 -33.78
N THR A 87 -43.59 -4.87 -32.69
CA THR A 87 -43.37 -4.04 -31.51
C THR A 87 -41.90 -4.02 -31.08
N ALA A 88 -41.15 -2.98 -31.48
CA ALA A 88 -39.85 -2.70 -30.93
C ALA A 88 -40.04 -2.12 -29.52
N PRO A 89 -39.38 -2.65 -28.48
CA PRO A 89 -39.40 -2.03 -27.15
C PRO A 89 -38.86 -0.60 -27.24
N PRO A 90 -39.34 0.33 -26.40
CA PRO A 90 -38.75 1.67 -26.32
C PRO A 90 -37.24 1.56 -26.10
N PRO A 91 -36.42 2.45 -26.71
CA PRO A 91 -34.98 2.42 -26.50
C PRO A 91 -34.71 2.50 -24.99
N PRO A 92 -33.92 1.57 -24.42
CA PRO A 92 -33.59 1.65 -23.01
C PRO A 92 -32.91 3.00 -22.77
N ILE A 93 -33.43 3.73 -21.79
CA ILE A 93 -32.76 4.84 -21.11
C ILE A 93 -31.31 4.39 -20.90
N PRO A 94 -30.27 5.22 -21.16
CA PRO A 94 -28.91 4.86 -20.85
C PRO A 94 -28.80 4.71 -19.33
N THR A 95 -29.08 3.50 -18.84
CA THR A 95 -28.66 3.05 -17.53
C THR A 95 -27.15 3.22 -17.53
N ILE A 96 -26.66 4.06 -16.63
CA ILE A 96 -25.24 4.13 -16.28
C ILE A 96 -24.84 2.68 -16.03
N LYS A 97 -24.11 2.08 -16.97
CA LYS A 97 -23.70 0.69 -16.82
C LYS A 97 -22.74 0.67 -15.65
N GLU A 98 -23.12 0.02 -14.56
CA GLU A 98 -22.28 -0.08 -13.37
C GLU A 98 -20.97 -0.78 -13.75
N LYS A 99 -19.84 -0.19 -13.37
CA LYS A 99 -18.51 -0.79 -13.58
C LYS A 99 -18.50 -2.17 -12.92
N ILE A 100 -17.85 -3.13 -13.57
CA ILE A 100 -17.60 -4.44 -12.97
C ILE A 100 -16.74 -4.22 -11.70
N SER A 101 -17.23 -4.75 -10.58
CA SER A 101 -16.61 -4.65 -9.25
C SER A 101 -16.59 -6.00 -8.52
N ASP A 102 -16.49 -7.12 -9.25
CA ASP A 102 -16.24 -8.43 -8.63
C ASP A 102 -14.80 -8.53 -8.10
N SER A 103 -14.60 -9.33 -7.06
CA SER A 103 -13.32 -9.44 -6.34
C SER A 103 -12.17 -9.93 -7.23
N ASP A 104 -12.43 -10.79 -8.22
CA ASP A 104 -11.38 -11.29 -9.14
C ASP A 104 -10.90 -10.20 -10.10
N THR A 105 -11.83 -9.42 -10.66
CA THR A 105 -11.52 -8.28 -11.53
C THR A 105 -10.81 -7.17 -10.75
N LEU A 106 -11.26 -6.86 -9.53
CA LEU A 106 -10.62 -5.87 -8.67
C LEU A 106 -9.19 -6.29 -8.30
N ASN A 107 -8.97 -7.55 -7.92
CA ASN A 107 -7.63 -8.06 -7.64
C ASN A 107 -6.70 -7.90 -8.86
N LYS A 108 -7.17 -8.23 -10.08
CA LYS A 108 -6.39 -7.99 -11.30
C LYS A 108 -6.08 -6.51 -11.52
N CYS A 109 -7.05 -5.63 -11.29
CA CYS A 109 -6.85 -4.18 -11.42
C CYS A 109 -5.79 -3.67 -10.43
N LEU A 110 -5.87 -4.08 -9.16
CA LEU A 110 -4.91 -3.72 -8.13
C LEU A 110 -3.52 -4.29 -8.41
N THR A 111 -3.40 -5.55 -8.87
CA THR A 111 -2.11 -6.12 -9.26
C THR A 111 -1.44 -5.33 -10.39
N ILE A 112 -2.21 -4.91 -11.40
CA ILE A 112 -1.69 -4.06 -12.49
C ILE A 112 -1.26 -2.69 -11.95
N LEU A 113 -2.04 -2.12 -11.04
CA LEU A 113 -1.75 -0.83 -10.42
C LEU A 113 -0.49 -0.91 -9.53
N ASN A 114 -0.33 -1.95 -8.72
CA ASN A 114 0.82 -2.20 -7.87
C ASN A 114 2.10 -2.33 -8.71
N ALA A 115 2.07 -3.18 -9.74
CA ALA A 115 3.21 -3.33 -10.66
C ALA A 115 3.58 -2.02 -11.38
N THR A 116 2.60 -1.14 -11.58
CA THR A 116 2.79 0.17 -12.21
C THR A 116 3.42 1.18 -11.24
N MET A 117 3.04 1.14 -9.97
CA MET A 117 3.61 2.00 -8.92
C MET A 117 4.99 1.52 -8.45
N ASP A 118 5.24 0.22 -8.50
CA ASP A 118 6.55 -0.41 -8.21
C ASP A 118 7.54 -0.20 -9.36
N THR A 119 7.78 1.06 -9.72
CA THR A 119 8.77 1.44 -10.74
C THR A 119 9.60 2.61 -10.21
N PRO A 120 10.94 2.53 -10.24
CA PRO A 120 11.82 3.56 -9.65
C PRO A 120 11.75 4.94 -10.33
N GLN A 121 11.02 5.03 -11.44
CA GLN A 121 10.82 6.27 -12.20
C GLN A 121 9.70 7.14 -11.60
N LEU A 122 8.79 6.53 -10.84
CA LEU A 122 7.67 7.22 -10.21
C LEU A 122 8.09 7.70 -8.83
N LYS A 123 8.24 9.02 -8.68
CA LYS A 123 8.69 9.64 -7.41
C LYS A 123 7.60 10.39 -6.66
N THR A 124 6.50 10.70 -7.34
CA THR A 124 5.38 11.50 -6.81
C THR A 124 4.08 11.01 -7.41
N VAL A 125 2.98 11.24 -6.69
CA VAL A 125 1.63 10.97 -7.18
C VAL A 125 1.35 11.82 -8.42
N THR A 126 1.01 11.17 -9.53
CA THR A 126 0.58 11.85 -10.76
C THR A 126 -0.93 12.11 -10.76
N PRO A 127 -1.44 13.10 -11.51
CA PRO A 127 -2.88 13.35 -11.60
C PRO A 127 -3.68 12.13 -12.07
N ILE A 128 -3.13 11.34 -13.01
CA ILE A 128 -3.77 10.12 -13.51
C ILE A 128 -3.83 9.06 -12.41
N LEU A 129 -2.73 8.88 -11.65
CA LEU A 129 -2.71 7.93 -10.55
C LEU A 129 -3.76 8.29 -9.48
N ARG A 130 -3.90 9.59 -9.16
CA ARG A 130 -4.92 10.07 -8.24
C ARG A 130 -6.34 9.77 -8.75
N ILE A 131 -6.60 9.96 -10.04
CA ILE A 131 -7.90 9.62 -10.64
C ILE A 131 -8.18 8.12 -10.49
N ILE A 132 -7.23 7.25 -10.86
CA ILE A 132 -7.39 5.79 -10.74
C ILE A 132 -7.64 5.39 -9.29
N PHE A 133 -6.87 5.94 -8.35
CA PHE A 133 -7.02 5.63 -6.93
C PHE A 133 -8.41 6.05 -6.42
N ASN A 134 -8.85 7.28 -6.72
CA ASN A 134 -10.17 7.77 -6.31
C ASN A 134 -11.32 6.94 -6.89
N GLU A 135 -11.14 6.35 -8.08
CA GLU A 135 -12.14 5.46 -8.70
C GLU A 135 -12.21 4.06 -8.07
N LEU A 136 -11.21 3.68 -7.27
CA LEU A 136 -11.09 2.38 -6.60
C LEU A 136 -11.12 2.52 -5.07
N GLU A 137 -11.18 3.74 -4.54
CA GLU A 137 -10.98 4.04 -3.13
C GLU A 137 -11.96 3.29 -2.23
N VAL A 138 -13.24 3.26 -2.63
CA VAL A 138 -14.29 2.57 -1.86
C VAL A 138 -13.98 1.08 -1.78
N GLU A 139 -13.65 0.45 -2.90
CA GLU A 139 -13.30 -0.97 -2.96
C GLU A 139 -12.02 -1.27 -2.15
N ILE A 140 -10.97 -0.44 -2.30
CA ILE A 140 -9.68 -0.60 -1.59
C ILE A 140 -9.87 -0.63 -0.07
N PHE A 141 -10.69 0.27 0.48
CA PHE A 141 -10.82 0.40 1.94
C PHE A 141 -11.93 -0.47 2.55
N GLN A 142 -12.92 -0.92 1.77
CA GLN A 142 -14.11 -1.58 2.31
C GLN A 142 -14.23 -3.06 1.91
N ASN A 143 -13.57 -3.52 0.85
CA ASN A 143 -13.73 -4.89 0.37
C ASN A 143 -12.65 -5.83 0.96
N PRO A 144 -13.03 -6.79 1.83
CA PRO A 144 -12.07 -7.70 2.47
C PRO A 144 -11.45 -8.73 1.50
N ASP A 145 -12.11 -9.03 0.37
CA ASP A 145 -11.66 -10.05 -0.58
C ASP A 145 -10.43 -9.61 -1.40
N ILE A 146 -10.15 -8.30 -1.40
CA ILE A 146 -9.01 -7.70 -2.11
C ILE A 146 -7.98 -7.12 -1.14
N LEU A 147 -8.15 -7.36 0.16
CA LEU A 147 -7.42 -6.68 1.23
C LEU A 147 -5.90 -6.78 1.10
N GLU A 148 -5.37 -7.93 0.69
CA GLU A 148 -3.92 -8.12 0.53
C GLU A 148 -3.34 -7.20 -0.55
N ASN A 149 -3.96 -7.19 -1.76
CA ASN A 149 -3.58 -6.28 -2.83
C ASN A 149 -3.87 -4.81 -2.48
N ALA A 150 -4.93 -4.55 -1.72
CA ALA A 150 -5.30 -3.21 -1.26
C ALA A 150 -4.26 -2.65 -0.28
N LEU A 151 -3.76 -3.46 0.67
CA LEU A 151 -2.67 -3.08 1.58
C LEU A 151 -1.42 -2.65 0.80
N GLU A 152 -1.01 -3.45 -0.19
CA GLU A 152 0.10 -3.10 -1.07
C GLU A 152 -0.17 -1.82 -1.86
N THR A 153 -1.38 -1.65 -2.39
CA THR A 153 -1.79 -0.47 -3.16
C THR A 153 -1.65 0.80 -2.31
N VAL A 154 -2.20 0.77 -1.10
CA VAL A 154 -2.16 1.91 -0.16
C VAL A 154 -0.73 2.19 0.29
N ALA A 155 0.10 1.16 0.49
CA ALA A 155 1.50 1.33 0.86
C ALA A 155 2.33 1.96 -0.27
N LEU A 156 2.23 1.44 -1.49
CA LEU A 156 2.91 1.97 -2.67
C LEU A 156 2.49 3.41 -2.96
N TYR A 157 1.21 3.73 -2.84
CA TYR A 157 0.73 5.10 -2.97
C TYR A 157 1.30 5.97 -1.83
N GLY A 158 1.31 5.48 -0.60
CA GLY A 158 1.90 6.15 0.56
C GLY A 158 3.40 6.38 0.45
N MET A 159 4.16 5.54 -0.25
CA MET A 159 5.57 5.82 -0.54
C MET A 159 5.77 7.07 -1.39
N LEU A 160 4.81 7.37 -2.28
CA LEU A 160 4.84 8.54 -3.16
C LEU A 160 4.31 9.81 -2.49
N ASP A 161 3.54 9.67 -1.41
CA ASP A 161 2.91 10.76 -0.67
C ASP A 161 2.92 10.49 0.84
N LYS A 162 3.81 11.21 1.53
CA LYS A 162 4.00 11.09 2.98
C LYS A 162 2.74 11.45 3.78
N GLU A 163 2.00 12.48 3.36
CA GLU A 163 0.79 12.90 4.09
C GLU A 163 -0.30 11.85 3.94
N PHE A 164 -0.45 11.27 2.74
CA PHE A 164 -1.34 10.14 2.53
C PHE A 164 -1.01 8.94 3.43
N ALA A 165 0.28 8.59 3.57
CA ALA A 165 0.70 7.50 4.46
C ALA A 165 0.33 7.79 5.93
N LYS A 166 0.49 9.05 6.37
CA LYS A 166 0.15 9.48 7.73
C LYS A 166 -1.36 9.45 7.98
N GLU A 167 -2.17 9.93 7.05
CA GLU A 167 -3.64 9.93 7.13
C GLU A 167 -4.21 8.51 7.18
N ASN A 168 -3.64 7.59 6.40
CA ASN A 168 -4.13 6.21 6.27
C ASN A 168 -3.49 5.22 7.24
N LYS A 169 -2.76 5.69 8.26
CA LYS A 169 -2.08 4.82 9.25
C LYS A 169 -3.02 3.80 9.91
N ALA A 170 -4.26 4.19 10.18
CA ALA A 170 -5.27 3.33 10.80
C ALA A 170 -5.60 2.08 9.97
N PHE A 171 -5.55 2.18 8.64
CA PHE A 171 -5.81 1.05 7.73
C PHE A 171 -4.79 -0.08 7.94
N PHE A 172 -3.52 0.26 8.15
CA PHE A 172 -2.49 -0.73 8.43
C PHE A 172 -2.60 -1.28 9.86
N PHE A 173 -2.69 -0.42 10.87
CA PHE A 173 -2.68 -0.87 12.27
C PHE A 173 -3.90 -1.71 12.66
N ALA A 174 -5.06 -1.50 12.03
CA ALA A 174 -6.24 -2.35 12.25
C ALA A 174 -5.96 -3.84 11.92
N ASN A 175 -5.12 -4.11 10.92
CA ASN A 175 -4.73 -5.45 10.49
C ASN A 175 -3.64 -6.10 11.37
N LEU A 176 -3.21 -5.42 12.44
CA LEU A 176 -2.26 -5.93 13.44
C LEU A 176 -2.92 -6.25 14.79
N ILE A 177 -4.21 -5.99 14.95
CA ILE A 177 -4.95 -6.30 16.19
C ILE A 177 -5.13 -7.81 16.33
N ASP A 178 -5.48 -8.48 15.22
CA ASP A 178 -5.60 -9.93 15.15
C ASP A 178 -4.49 -10.48 14.25
N THR A 179 -3.53 -11.18 14.88
CA THR A 179 -2.37 -11.75 14.18
C THR A 179 -2.59 -13.20 13.75
N THR A 180 -3.83 -13.69 13.70
CA THR A 180 -4.15 -15.07 13.32
C THR A 180 -4.01 -15.34 11.83
N ASN A 181 -4.27 -14.35 10.97
CA ASN A 181 -4.11 -14.49 9.53
C ASN A 181 -2.67 -14.13 9.11
N GLU A 182 -1.82 -15.15 9.03
CA GLU A 182 -0.39 -14.97 8.75
C GLU A 182 -0.10 -14.25 7.43
N SER A 183 -0.86 -14.51 6.36
CA SER A 183 -0.64 -13.86 5.07
C SER A 183 -0.86 -12.35 5.15
N ILE A 184 -2.01 -11.94 5.69
CA ILE A 184 -2.37 -10.51 5.83
C ILE A 184 -1.38 -9.80 6.76
N VAL A 185 -1.02 -10.44 7.88
CA VAL A 185 -0.07 -9.86 8.85
C VAL A 185 1.30 -9.71 8.22
N CYS A 186 1.79 -10.69 7.45
CA CYS A 186 3.05 -10.56 6.72
C CYS A 186 3.00 -9.40 5.71
N THR A 187 1.90 -9.26 4.96
CA THR A 187 1.75 -8.19 3.97
C THR A 187 1.72 -6.82 4.63
N VAL A 188 0.96 -6.63 5.71
CA VAL A 188 0.92 -5.35 6.43
C VAL A 188 2.25 -5.02 7.13
N LEU A 189 2.97 -6.01 7.66
CA LEU A 189 4.30 -5.79 8.24
C LEU A 189 5.29 -5.31 7.19
N LYS A 190 5.31 -5.92 5.99
CA LYS A 190 6.14 -5.46 4.86
C LYS A 190 5.79 -4.02 4.48
N CYS A 191 4.49 -3.73 4.31
CA CYS A 191 4.00 -2.39 4.01
C CYS A 191 4.48 -1.34 5.03
N LEU A 192 4.34 -1.63 6.33
CA LEU A 192 4.76 -0.72 7.40
C LEU A 192 6.29 -0.53 7.43
N VAL A 193 7.05 -1.61 7.32
CA VAL A 193 8.51 -1.57 7.26
C VAL A 193 8.97 -0.71 6.09
N ASP A 194 8.37 -0.89 4.92
CA ASP A 194 8.75 -0.15 3.73
C ASP A 194 8.38 1.34 3.84
N LEU A 195 7.17 1.68 4.32
CA LEU A 195 6.78 3.07 4.57
C LEU A 195 7.71 3.77 5.58
N VAL A 196 8.09 3.08 6.66
CA VAL A 196 9.01 3.62 7.66
C VAL A 196 10.44 3.71 7.12
N CYS A 197 10.85 2.82 6.21
CA CYS A 197 12.13 2.94 5.52
C CYS A 197 12.16 4.09 4.52
N VAL A 198 11.03 4.42 3.87
CA VAL A 198 10.95 5.54 2.93
C VAL A 198 10.86 6.89 3.66
N HIS A 199 9.98 7.00 4.67
CA HIS A 199 9.64 8.28 5.30
C HIS A 199 10.25 8.49 6.70
N GLY A 200 10.89 7.48 7.26
CA GLY A 200 11.39 7.45 8.63
C GLY A 200 10.34 6.99 9.66
N PRO A 201 10.77 6.59 10.87
CA PRO A 201 9.88 6.05 11.93
C PRO A 201 8.91 7.07 12.53
N ARG A 202 9.05 8.35 12.19
CA ARG A 202 8.17 9.44 12.62
C ARG A 202 6.98 9.66 11.69
N VAL A 203 6.87 8.91 10.58
CA VAL A 203 5.81 9.11 9.57
C VAL A 203 4.39 9.01 10.16
N PHE A 204 4.20 8.18 11.19
CA PHE A 204 2.89 7.96 11.81
C PHE A 204 2.63 8.79 13.08
N GLU A 205 3.58 9.64 13.47
CA GLU A 205 3.44 10.51 14.65
C GLU A 205 2.67 11.79 14.29
N ASP A 206 1.89 12.27 15.25
CA ASP A 206 1.18 13.53 15.11
C ASP A 206 2.10 14.68 15.53
N GLU A 207 2.06 15.82 14.83
CA GLU A 207 3.04 16.92 14.99
C GLU A 207 3.08 17.53 16.39
N HIS A 208 2.11 17.21 17.25
CA HIS A 208 2.03 17.73 18.62
C HIS A 208 3.00 17.03 19.59
N ASP A 209 3.59 15.89 19.21
CA ASP A 209 4.43 15.06 20.09
C ASP A 209 5.87 15.60 20.27
N ASP A 210 6.33 16.48 19.36
CA ASP A 210 7.67 17.08 19.43
C ASP A 210 7.86 18.00 20.65
N THR A 211 6.77 18.63 21.13
CA THR A 211 6.84 19.56 22.28
C THR A 211 7.00 18.86 23.64
N ALA A 212 6.60 17.59 23.74
CA ALA A 212 6.72 16.81 24.97
C ALA A 212 8.13 16.21 25.15
N ARG A 213 8.77 15.78 24.05
CA ARG A 213 10.10 15.16 24.08
C ARG A 213 11.24 16.16 24.25
N SER A 214 11.14 17.40 23.73
CA SER A 214 12.18 18.43 23.89
C SER A 214 12.41 18.89 25.34
N LYS A 215 11.53 18.57 26.29
CA LYS A 215 11.71 18.87 27.73
C LYS A 215 12.41 17.75 28.51
N ARG A 216 12.64 16.57 27.91
CA ARG A 216 13.26 15.42 28.59
C ARG A 216 14.77 15.33 28.42
N THR A 217 15.35 16.02 27.43
CA THR A 217 16.79 16.00 27.14
C THR A 217 17.65 16.90 28.05
N THR A 218 17.09 17.49 29.10
CA THR A 218 17.83 18.35 30.06
C THR A 218 17.65 17.91 31.52
N LYS A 219 17.88 16.64 31.84
CA LYS A 219 18.13 16.23 33.23
C LYS A 219 19.26 15.23 33.31
N ASP A 220 20.33 15.69 33.96
CA ASP A 220 21.56 15.00 34.31
C ASP A 220 21.34 13.58 34.85
N ASP A 221 22.25 12.71 34.44
CA ASP A 221 22.63 11.43 35.04
C ASP A 221 23.04 11.64 36.51
N ASP A 222 22.27 11.08 37.45
CA ASP A 222 22.80 10.28 38.56
C ASP A 222 21.62 9.61 39.29
N HIS A 223 21.46 8.29 39.17
CA HIS A 223 20.85 7.46 40.21
C HIS A 223 21.01 5.96 39.88
N ASP A 224 21.89 5.31 40.65
CA ASP A 224 21.88 3.87 40.91
C ASP A 224 20.52 3.46 41.51
N SER A 225 19.85 2.47 40.89
CA SER A 225 18.77 1.69 41.49
C SER A 225 18.76 0.27 40.91
N ASP A 226 18.90 -0.72 41.80
CA ASP A 226 18.67 -2.17 41.61
C ASP A 226 17.40 -2.45 40.80
N PHE A 227 17.42 -3.29 39.76
CA PHE A 227 17.37 -4.77 39.77
C PHE A 227 16.12 -5.37 40.42
N ALA A 228 15.02 -5.49 39.65
CA ALA A 228 14.54 -6.77 39.12
C ALA A 228 13.17 -6.59 38.42
N GLU A 229 13.01 -7.34 37.33
CA GLU A 229 11.72 -7.75 36.73
C GLU A 229 10.97 -6.75 35.81
N SER A 230 11.36 -6.72 34.54
CA SER A 230 10.48 -7.08 33.42
C SER A 230 11.28 -7.06 32.12
N ILE A 231 11.01 -8.04 31.25
CA ILE A 231 11.55 -8.23 29.90
C ILE A 231 11.74 -6.88 29.20
N VAL A 232 12.99 -6.57 28.84
CA VAL A 232 13.42 -5.43 28.00
C VAL A 232 12.43 -4.26 28.06
N SER A 233 12.51 -3.44 29.13
CA SER A 233 11.80 -2.17 29.21
C SER A 233 11.95 -1.46 27.85
N LEU A 234 10.87 -1.45 27.07
CA LEU A 234 10.71 -0.68 25.86
C LEU A 234 11.16 0.75 26.19
N SER A 235 12.29 1.17 25.64
CA SER A 235 12.90 2.45 26.00
C SER A 235 11.93 3.56 25.60
N PRO A 236 11.70 4.60 26.43
CA PRO A 236 10.80 5.73 26.11
C PRO A 236 11.24 6.56 24.88
N ASP A 237 12.31 6.13 24.21
CA ASP A 237 12.98 6.76 23.08
C ASP A 237 12.48 6.27 21.72
N HIS A 238 11.80 5.10 21.64
CA HIS A 238 11.29 4.61 20.36
C HIS A 238 9.89 5.15 20.06
N ASN A 239 9.57 5.26 18.78
CA ASN A 239 8.27 5.71 18.32
C ASN A 239 7.27 4.56 18.38
N ALA A 240 5.97 4.88 18.49
CA ALA A 240 4.91 3.89 18.68
C ALA A 240 4.94 2.74 17.65
N VAL A 241 5.27 3.04 16.39
CA VAL A 241 5.40 2.01 15.34
C VAL A 241 6.55 1.05 15.61
N ILE A 242 7.72 1.54 16.02
CA ILE A 242 8.87 0.70 16.35
C ILE A 242 8.55 -0.19 17.56
N GLU A 243 7.86 0.35 18.55
CA GLU A 243 7.42 -0.41 19.72
C GLU A 243 6.47 -1.55 19.36
N ILE A 244 5.52 -1.29 18.45
CA ILE A 244 4.62 -2.33 17.92
C ILE A 244 5.42 -3.41 17.20
N LEU A 245 6.37 -3.02 16.33
CA LEU A 245 7.22 -3.98 15.60
C LEU A 245 8.07 -4.83 16.56
N LEU A 246 8.71 -4.21 17.57
CA LEU A 246 9.51 -4.95 18.56
C LEU A 246 8.65 -5.94 19.36
N LYS A 247 7.43 -5.54 19.74
CA LYS A 247 6.48 -6.43 20.42
C LYS A 247 6.05 -7.63 19.56
N ILE A 248 5.82 -7.42 18.27
CA ILE A 248 5.47 -8.51 17.33
C ILE A 248 6.68 -9.43 17.08
N MET A 249 7.89 -8.86 17.01
CA MET A 249 9.15 -9.61 16.84
C MET A 249 9.40 -10.61 17.99
N ASP A 250 9.00 -10.26 19.21
CA ASP A 250 9.04 -11.17 20.38
C ASP A 250 8.03 -12.31 20.34
N GLY A 251 7.09 -12.28 19.40
CA GLY A 251 6.14 -13.35 19.19
C GLY A 251 6.78 -14.65 18.70
N THR A 252 5.97 -15.69 18.57
CA THR A 252 6.43 -17.03 18.18
C THR A 252 6.50 -17.24 16.66
N CYS A 253 5.90 -16.37 15.84
CA CYS A 253 5.89 -16.52 14.39
C CYS A 253 7.23 -16.10 13.77
N ALA A 254 7.94 -17.07 13.18
CA ALA A 254 9.22 -16.85 12.52
C ALA A 254 9.12 -15.90 11.30
N ALA A 255 8.02 -15.98 10.53
CA ALA A 255 7.82 -15.12 9.36
C ALA A 255 7.72 -13.64 9.74
N TYR A 256 6.96 -13.32 10.79
CA TYR A 256 6.85 -11.94 11.29
C TYR A 256 8.20 -11.44 11.77
N ARG A 257 8.91 -12.27 12.54
CA ARG A 257 10.23 -11.93 13.08
C ARG A 257 11.23 -11.61 11.98
N LEU A 258 11.28 -12.41 10.92
CA LEU A 258 12.16 -12.18 9.78
C LEU A 258 11.88 -10.83 9.11
N ILE A 259 10.62 -10.54 8.77
CA ILE A 259 10.23 -9.27 8.13
C ILE A 259 10.62 -8.08 8.99
N ILE A 260 10.37 -8.16 10.30
CA ILE A 260 10.67 -7.07 11.23
C ILE A 260 12.19 -6.88 11.37
N VAL A 261 12.95 -7.96 11.51
CA VAL A 261 14.41 -7.88 11.63
C VAL A 261 15.06 -7.33 10.36
N GLU A 262 14.61 -7.75 9.17
CA GLU A 262 15.04 -7.15 7.90
C GLU A 262 14.75 -5.65 7.86
N GLY A 263 13.55 -5.25 8.29
CA GLY A 263 13.15 -3.85 8.38
C GLY A 263 14.00 -3.03 9.34
N LEU A 264 14.24 -3.54 10.56
CA LEU A 264 15.07 -2.87 11.55
C LEU A 264 16.52 -2.74 11.06
N CYS A 265 17.08 -3.79 10.45
CA CYS A 265 18.43 -3.75 9.86
C CYS A 265 18.53 -2.70 8.75
N ARG A 266 17.50 -2.56 7.91
CA ARG A 266 17.41 -1.52 6.88
C ARG A 266 17.31 -0.13 7.48
N LEU A 267 16.48 0.08 8.50
CA LEU A 267 16.32 1.39 9.14
C LEU A 267 17.60 1.89 9.79
N LEU A 268 18.32 1.00 10.46
CA LEU A 268 19.65 1.27 11.03
C LEU A 268 20.65 1.61 9.92
N HIS A 269 20.67 0.85 8.82
CA HIS A 269 21.55 1.13 7.67
C HIS A 269 21.24 2.45 6.95
N LEU A 270 19.97 2.82 6.85
CA LEU A 270 19.53 4.07 6.24
C LEU A 270 19.78 5.29 7.15
N GLY A 271 20.20 5.08 8.41
CA GLY A 271 20.34 6.14 9.41
C GLY A 271 19.01 6.73 9.88
N HIS A 272 17.89 6.07 9.58
CA HIS A 272 16.55 6.48 10.02
C HIS A 272 16.29 6.13 11.49
N LEU A 273 17.12 5.25 12.06
CA LEU A 273 17.02 4.76 13.42
C LEU A 273 18.44 4.65 13.99
N GLU A 274 18.64 5.20 15.19
CA GLU A 274 19.85 5.03 15.99
C GLU A 274 19.43 4.40 17.31
N SER A 275 19.85 3.17 17.60
CA SER A 275 19.35 2.45 18.77
C SER A 275 20.27 1.32 19.23
N PRO A 276 21.14 1.58 20.21
CA PRO A 276 21.94 0.55 20.86
C PRO A 276 21.10 -0.58 21.48
N SER A 277 19.89 -0.29 21.97
CA SER A 277 19.01 -1.31 22.55
C SER A 277 18.50 -2.31 21.51
N ILE A 278 18.19 -1.84 20.29
CA ILE A 278 17.81 -2.72 19.18
C ILE A 278 19.00 -3.55 18.70
N LEU A 279 20.20 -2.95 18.59
CA LEU A 279 21.42 -3.70 18.27
C LEU A 279 21.70 -4.82 19.30
N SER A 280 21.55 -4.52 20.59
CA SER A 280 21.65 -5.53 21.65
C SER A 280 20.64 -6.67 21.44
N ARG A 281 19.40 -6.34 21.08
CA ARG A 281 18.35 -7.32 20.78
C ARG A 281 18.69 -8.21 19.58
N LEU A 282 19.19 -7.62 18.50
CA LEU A 282 19.61 -8.35 17.31
C LEU A 282 20.78 -9.30 17.60
N LEU A 283 21.76 -8.86 18.41
CA LEU A 283 22.86 -9.72 18.87
C LEU A 283 22.33 -10.91 19.67
N LEU A 284 21.48 -10.65 20.68
CA LEU A 284 20.88 -11.72 21.49
C LEU A 284 20.09 -12.69 20.61
N LEU A 285 19.31 -12.19 19.66
CA LEU A 285 18.49 -13.01 18.76
C LEU A 285 19.33 -13.88 17.83
N TRP A 286 20.48 -13.40 17.37
CA TRP A 286 21.39 -14.13 16.50
C TRP A 286 22.13 -15.29 17.20
N PHE A 287 22.46 -15.10 18.48
CA PHE A 287 23.10 -16.11 19.32
C PHE A 287 22.10 -17.04 20.02
N ASN A 288 20.82 -16.68 20.06
CA ASN A 288 19.78 -17.48 20.72
C ASN A 288 19.64 -18.87 20.07
N PRO A 289 19.81 -19.98 20.83
CA PRO A 289 19.62 -21.33 20.32
C PRO A 289 18.21 -21.57 19.76
N ALA A 290 17.20 -20.86 20.27
CA ALA A 290 15.81 -20.99 19.80
C ALA A 290 15.61 -20.56 18.34
N THR A 291 16.52 -19.78 17.76
CA THR A 291 16.46 -19.34 16.36
C THR A 291 17.37 -20.15 15.44
N VAL A 292 17.91 -21.28 15.90
CA VAL A 292 18.87 -22.09 15.13
C VAL A 292 18.31 -22.61 13.82
N GLU A 293 17.01 -22.89 13.75
CA GLU A 293 16.32 -23.36 12.53
C GLU A 293 15.89 -22.21 11.60
N GLU A 294 16.06 -20.96 12.01
CA GLU A 294 15.68 -19.76 11.25
C GLU A 294 16.88 -19.23 10.46
N ASP A 295 17.36 -20.01 9.48
CA ASP A 295 18.58 -19.71 8.71
C ASP A 295 18.58 -18.30 8.09
N MET A 296 17.47 -17.92 7.44
CA MET A 296 17.34 -16.60 6.82
C MET A 296 17.43 -15.46 7.84
N LEU A 297 16.82 -15.64 9.02
CA LEU A 297 16.91 -14.65 10.11
C LEU A 297 18.36 -14.46 10.54
N ARG A 298 19.07 -15.57 10.79
CA ARG A 298 20.46 -15.52 11.25
C ARG A 298 21.39 -14.99 10.17
N GLN A 299 21.14 -15.31 8.90
CA GLN A 299 21.88 -14.77 7.78
C GLN A 299 21.68 -13.26 7.64
N THR A 300 20.44 -12.77 7.73
CA THR A 300 20.13 -11.33 7.70
C THR A 300 20.88 -10.57 8.79
N ILE A 301 20.82 -11.05 10.04
CA ILE A 301 21.52 -10.40 11.15
C ILE A 301 23.05 -10.49 10.97
N GLY A 302 23.56 -11.65 10.55
CA GLY A 302 24.99 -11.86 10.32
C GLY A 302 25.56 -10.92 9.25
N VAL A 303 24.89 -10.82 8.10
CA VAL A 303 25.27 -9.89 7.01
C VAL A 303 25.17 -8.45 7.48
N PHE A 304 24.08 -8.10 8.19
CA PHE A 304 23.91 -6.76 8.77
C PHE A 304 25.11 -6.35 9.63
N PHE A 305 25.52 -7.19 10.59
CA PHE A 305 26.64 -6.85 11.48
C PHE A 305 28.00 -6.87 10.78
N GLN A 306 28.15 -7.58 9.65
CA GLN A 306 29.37 -7.51 8.84
C GLN A 306 29.51 -6.18 8.09
N THR A 307 28.41 -5.56 7.67
CA THR A 307 28.45 -4.33 6.86
C THR A 307 28.27 -3.07 7.70
N PHE A 308 27.34 -3.08 8.66
CA PHE A 308 26.91 -1.91 9.44
C PHE A 308 28.05 -1.10 10.08
N PRO A 309 29.05 -1.70 10.76
CA PRO A 309 30.15 -0.96 11.39
C PRO A 309 31.07 -0.22 10.42
N THR A 310 30.98 -0.53 9.12
CA THR A 310 31.86 0.00 8.07
C THR A 310 31.13 0.95 7.10
N THR A 311 29.79 0.88 7.07
CA THR A 311 28.97 1.62 6.10
C THR A 311 28.18 2.77 6.71
N VAL A 312 27.96 2.75 8.03
CA VAL A 312 27.16 3.76 8.74
C VAL A 312 28.02 4.50 9.75
N ASP A 313 27.97 5.83 9.70
CA ASP A 313 28.67 6.68 10.66
C ASP A 313 28.08 6.53 12.08
N GLY A 314 28.95 6.39 13.08
CA GLY A 314 28.55 6.21 14.48
C GLY A 314 28.05 4.80 14.81
N ALA A 315 28.09 3.86 13.86
CA ALA A 315 27.70 2.48 14.08
C ALA A 315 28.54 1.79 15.16
N GLN A 316 29.84 2.09 15.23
CA GLN A 316 30.71 1.45 16.22
C GLN A 316 30.46 1.97 17.63
N GLU A 317 30.19 3.26 17.76
CA GLU A 317 29.75 3.85 19.03
C GLU A 317 28.42 3.23 19.48
N GLN A 318 27.47 3.01 18.55
CA GLN A 318 26.21 2.33 18.90
C GLN A 318 26.43 0.89 19.36
N ILE A 319 27.29 0.13 18.69
CA ILE A 319 27.64 -1.25 19.08
C ILE A 319 28.34 -1.25 20.45
N GLN A 320 29.25 -0.32 20.69
CA GLN A 320 29.89 -0.14 21.98
C GLN A 320 28.85 0.13 23.08
N LYS A 321 27.90 1.04 22.87
CA LYS A 321 26.80 1.34 23.80
C LYS A 321 25.90 0.12 24.05
N ALA A 322 25.70 -0.73 23.03
CA ALA A 322 24.90 -1.95 23.13
C ALA A 322 25.57 -3.06 23.96
N THR A 323 26.91 -3.04 24.06
CA THR A 323 27.72 -4.13 24.62
C THR A 323 27.35 -4.48 26.06
N LEU A 324 27.40 -3.51 26.98
CA LEU A 324 27.11 -3.76 28.38
C LEU A 324 25.65 -4.23 28.62
N PRO A 325 24.63 -3.60 28.03
CA PRO A 325 23.27 -4.13 28.05
C PRO A 325 23.17 -5.59 27.59
N THR A 326 23.80 -5.95 26.47
CA THR A 326 23.80 -7.33 25.95
C THR A 326 24.39 -8.31 26.96
N LEU A 327 25.58 -8.02 27.50
CA LEU A 327 26.25 -8.90 28.44
C LEU A 327 25.48 -9.03 29.76
N ARG A 328 24.86 -7.95 30.24
CA ARG A 328 23.99 -8.00 31.41
C ARG A 328 22.77 -8.88 31.16
N THR A 329 22.16 -8.84 29.97
CA THR A 329 21.02 -9.71 29.66
C THR A 329 21.43 -11.18 29.66
N LEU A 330 22.62 -11.52 29.13
CA LEU A 330 23.14 -12.88 29.17
C LEU A 330 23.46 -13.35 30.59
N ALA A 331 24.17 -12.53 31.36
CA ALA A 331 24.57 -12.87 32.73
C ALA A 331 23.37 -13.02 33.70
N ASN A 332 22.26 -12.32 33.43
CA ASN A 332 21.03 -12.39 34.24
C ASN A 332 19.98 -13.35 33.66
N ALA A 333 20.31 -14.10 32.60
CA ALA A 333 19.36 -15.03 32.00
C ALA A 333 19.06 -16.18 32.98
N PRO A 334 17.79 -16.47 33.29
CA PRO A 334 17.46 -17.61 34.14
C PRO A 334 17.82 -18.92 33.42
N SER A 335 18.11 -19.98 34.18
CA SER A 335 18.49 -21.29 33.62
C SER A 335 17.40 -21.95 32.76
N SER A 336 16.16 -21.47 32.84
CA SER A 336 15.04 -21.89 31.98
C SER A 336 15.01 -21.17 30.63
N SER A 337 15.78 -20.08 30.48
CA SER A 337 15.87 -19.32 29.24
C SER A 337 16.90 -19.94 28.30
N PRO A 338 16.61 -20.06 26.99
CA PRO A 338 17.60 -20.44 25.98
C PRO A 338 18.84 -19.54 25.96
N LEU A 339 18.73 -18.31 26.46
CA LEU A 339 19.85 -17.37 26.54
C LEU A 339 20.95 -17.83 27.52
N ALA A 340 20.61 -18.67 28.50
CA ALA A 340 21.59 -19.21 29.45
C ALA A 340 22.57 -20.22 28.82
N GLU A 341 22.22 -20.78 27.66
CA GLU A 341 23.07 -21.71 26.90
C GLU A 341 24.09 -20.99 26.01
N ILE A 342 23.99 -19.66 25.89
CA ILE A 342 24.85 -18.86 25.01
C ILE A 342 26.26 -18.76 25.60
N ASP A 343 27.26 -19.08 24.78
CA ASP A 343 28.66 -18.80 25.09
C ASP A 343 28.92 -17.28 25.09
N GLN A 344 28.98 -16.70 26.29
CA GLN A 344 29.25 -15.27 26.47
C GLN A 344 30.60 -14.86 25.88
N GLU A 345 31.60 -15.74 25.90
CA GLU A 345 32.93 -15.43 25.35
C GLU A 345 32.86 -15.28 23.83
N ALA A 346 32.09 -16.12 23.14
CA ALA A 346 31.83 -15.99 21.71
C ALA A 346 31.15 -14.65 21.37
N VAL A 347 30.17 -14.23 22.17
CA VAL A 347 29.47 -12.94 21.99
C VAL A 347 30.45 -11.77 22.14
N VAL A 348 31.28 -11.78 23.20
CA VAL A 348 32.28 -10.72 23.43
C VAL A 348 33.30 -10.68 22.28
N ARG A 349 33.85 -11.83 21.88
CA ARG A 349 34.80 -11.89 20.75
C ARG A 349 34.20 -11.33 19.47
N PHE A 350 32.92 -11.64 19.21
CA PHE A 350 32.20 -11.11 18.06
C PHE A 350 32.06 -9.59 18.15
N ILE A 351 31.54 -9.05 19.25
CA ILE A 351 31.40 -7.59 19.45
C ILE A 351 32.74 -6.87 19.29
N VAL A 352 33.81 -7.39 19.90
CA VAL A 352 35.16 -6.83 19.76
C VAL A 352 35.63 -6.86 18.31
N SER A 353 35.30 -7.91 17.55
CA SER A 353 35.65 -7.99 16.13
C SER A 353 34.93 -6.94 15.28
N LEU A 354 33.70 -6.57 15.65
CA LEU A 354 32.93 -5.51 14.96
C LEU A 354 33.51 -4.12 15.20
N THR A 355 34.09 -3.88 16.37
CA THR A 355 34.69 -2.57 16.72
C THR A 355 36.18 -2.47 16.39
N ARG A 356 36.82 -3.54 15.89
CA ARG A 356 38.23 -3.52 15.46
C ARG A 356 38.49 -2.70 14.21
N VAL A 357 37.46 -2.49 13.40
CA VAL A 357 37.62 -1.92 12.07
C VAL A 357 37.57 -0.40 12.19
N ASN A 358 38.63 0.29 12.61
CA ASN A 358 38.63 1.76 12.85
C ASN A 358 38.32 2.59 11.57
N HIS A 359 37.06 2.63 11.14
CA HIS A 359 36.54 3.49 10.08
C HIS A 359 36.13 4.86 10.62
N GLU A 360 35.87 4.95 11.92
CA GLU A 360 35.47 6.19 12.60
C GLU A 360 36.67 6.89 13.26
N LEU A 361 36.56 8.22 13.44
CA LEU A 361 37.59 9.04 14.12
C LEU A 361 37.64 8.77 15.64
N THR A 362 36.56 8.22 16.19
CA THR A 362 36.38 7.89 17.60
C THR A 362 36.94 6.50 17.91
N ASP A 363 37.76 6.40 18.96
CA ASP A 363 38.32 5.13 19.44
C ASP A 363 37.26 4.32 20.19
N SER A 364 36.40 3.63 19.43
CA SER A 364 35.31 2.79 19.95
C SER A 364 35.85 1.65 20.85
N GLN A 365 37.04 1.13 20.56
CA GLN A 365 37.70 0.12 21.38
C GLN A 365 38.22 0.69 22.70
N GLY A 366 38.87 1.85 22.67
CA GLY A 366 39.29 2.56 23.88
C GLY A 366 38.08 2.90 24.76
N GLY A 367 36.99 3.35 24.15
CA GLY A 367 35.72 3.57 24.84
C GLY A 367 35.16 2.27 25.46
N MET A 368 35.15 1.17 24.72
CA MET A 368 34.71 -0.14 25.22
C MET A 368 35.59 -0.64 26.38
N ALA A 369 36.92 -0.50 26.27
CA ALA A 369 37.86 -0.87 27.30
C ALA A 369 37.63 -0.06 28.59
N MET A 370 37.41 1.25 28.47
CA MET A 370 37.05 2.11 29.61
C MET A 370 35.71 1.68 30.24
N LEU A 371 34.69 1.38 29.44
CA LEU A 371 33.39 0.92 29.95
C LEU A 371 33.49 -0.41 30.70
N LEU A 372 34.24 -1.38 30.15
CA LEU A 372 34.43 -2.70 30.75
C LEU A 372 35.28 -2.61 32.03
N THR A 373 36.40 -1.89 32.00
CA THR A 373 37.26 -1.70 33.17
C THR A 373 36.55 -0.97 34.30
N ASN A 374 35.74 0.05 33.98
CA ASN A 374 34.94 0.75 34.98
C ASN A 374 33.87 -0.18 35.58
N SER A 375 33.21 -1.00 34.76
CA SER A 375 32.25 -2.01 35.24
C SER A 375 32.90 -3.05 36.16
N LEU A 376 34.08 -3.56 35.79
CA LEU A 376 34.89 -4.46 36.62
C LEU A 376 35.33 -3.80 37.92
N SER A 377 35.71 -2.53 37.89
CA SER A 377 36.11 -1.78 39.09
C SER A 377 34.97 -1.63 40.10
N ARG A 378 33.73 -1.50 39.61
CA ARG A 378 32.52 -1.40 40.46
C ARG A 378 32.08 -2.74 41.02
N ARG A 379 32.31 -3.85 40.30
CA ARG A 379 31.91 -5.21 40.70
C ARG A 379 33.02 -6.23 40.42
N PRO A 380 34.15 -6.20 41.14
CA PRO A 380 35.31 -7.05 40.86
C PRO A 380 35.09 -8.53 41.21
N THR A 381 34.06 -8.86 41.97
CA THR A 381 33.75 -10.21 42.46
C THR A 381 32.38 -10.71 42.00
N ALA A 382 31.84 -10.20 40.89
CA ALA A 382 30.61 -10.75 40.33
C ALA A 382 30.81 -12.24 40.01
N PRO A 383 29.91 -13.15 40.44
CA PRO A 383 30.01 -14.56 40.09
C PRO A 383 29.86 -14.73 38.58
N GLU A 384 30.58 -15.73 38.03
CA GLU A 384 30.55 -16.13 36.61
C GLU A 384 29.14 -16.45 36.10
#